data_AF-A0A6B1G899-F1
#
_entry.id   AF-A0A6B1G899-F1
#
_cell.length_a   1.000
_cell.length_b   1.000
_cell.length_c   1.000
_cell.angle_alpha   90.00
_cell.angle_beta   90.00
_cell.angle_gamma   90.00
#
_symmetry.space_group_name_H-M   'P 1'
#
loop_
_entity.id
_entity.type
_entity.pdbx_description
1 polymer ?
#
loop_
_entity_poly.entity_id
_entity_poly.type
_entity_poly.pdbx_seq_one_letter_code
_entity_poly.pdbx_strand_id
1 'polypeptide(L)'
;MADCFVHASDLHLDAPLGSLGLLDDERQRQLADRSTRAWSNLVQLCIDENASFLVLAGDIFDRAIAEVGVQLSFHRGLQRLREANVRVFVSHGNHDPLSADFRPTDALPDNVVRFEPGEPQSHEVTLRESRETVLV
;
A
#
# COMPACT_ATOMS: atom_id res chain seq x y z
N MET A 1 -9.35 9.44 -21.30
CA MET A 1 -7.91 9.14 -21.09
C MET A 1 -7.69 7.67 -21.44
N ALA A 2 -6.46 7.16 -21.42
CA ALA A 2 -6.25 5.71 -21.58
C ALA A 2 -6.46 5.02 -20.23
N ASP A 3 -6.89 3.75 -20.22
CA ASP A 3 -6.92 2.98 -18.97
C ASP A 3 -5.50 2.83 -18.41
N CYS A 4 -5.37 3.03 -17.10
CA CYS A 4 -4.14 2.79 -16.37
C CYS A 4 -4.41 2.08 -15.04
N PHE A 5 -3.38 1.37 -14.57
CA PHE A 5 -3.30 0.86 -13.21
C PHE A 5 -1.91 1.19 -12.68
N VAL A 6 -1.79 1.24 -11.35
CA VAL A 6 -0.51 1.47 -10.67
C VAL A 6 -0.08 0.19 -9.97
N HIS A 7 1.19 -0.17 -10.08
CA HIS A 7 1.79 -1.29 -9.37
C HIS A 7 2.93 -0.79 -8.49
N ALA A 8 2.92 -1.16 -7.22
CA ALA A 8 3.97 -0.84 -6.26
C ALA A 8 4.23 -2.03 -5.32
N SER A 9 5.41 -2.07 -4.74
CA SER A 9 5.85 -3.05 -3.73
C SER A 9 6.96 -2.42 -2.88
N ASP A 10 7.40 -3.11 -1.83
CA ASP A 10 8.60 -2.76 -1.06
C ASP A 10 8.54 -1.33 -0.50
N LEU A 11 7.36 -0.93 0.01
CA LEU A 11 7.19 0.39 0.62
C LEU A 11 7.97 0.50 1.94
N HIS A 12 8.11 -0.62 2.66
CA HIS A 12 8.81 -0.70 3.94
C HIS A 12 8.44 0.46 4.87
N LEU A 13 7.14 0.73 4.99
CA LEU A 13 6.63 1.72 5.92
C LEU A 13 7.09 1.33 7.32
N ASP A 14 7.50 2.32 8.10
CA ASP A 14 8.13 2.15 9.42
C ASP A 14 9.59 1.62 9.41
N ALA A 15 10.21 1.45 8.24
CA ALA A 15 11.62 1.07 8.20
C ALA A 15 12.47 2.15 8.88
N PRO A 16 13.39 1.74 9.78
CA PRO A 16 14.40 2.63 10.32
C PRO A 16 15.47 2.82 9.24
N LEU A 17 15.14 3.53 8.15
CA LEU A 17 16.09 3.93 7.12
C LEU A 17 17.30 4.69 7.71
N GLY A 18 17.17 5.16 8.96
CA GLY A 18 18.23 5.74 9.77
C GLY A 18 19.17 4.79 10.51
N SER A 19 18.91 3.49 10.64
CA SER A 19 19.74 2.58 11.47
C SER A 19 21.08 2.19 10.86
N LEU A 20 21.38 2.67 9.64
CA LEU A 20 22.75 2.76 9.16
C LEU A 20 23.46 3.75 10.09
N GLY A 21 24.25 3.25 11.05
CA GLY A 21 24.88 4.01 12.15
C GLY A 21 25.89 5.09 11.76
N LEU A 22 25.75 5.64 10.56
CA LEU A 22 26.51 6.69 9.92
C LEU A 22 25.72 8.02 9.83
N LEU A 23 24.43 8.03 10.20
CA LEU A 23 23.54 9.19 10.06
C LEU A 23 23.21 9.82 11.42
N ASP A 24 23.17 11.15 11.46
CA ASP A 24 22.69 11.92 12.61
C ASP A 24 21.15 11.85 12.76
N ASP A 25 20.66 12.14 13.96
CA ASP A 25 19.23 12.07 14.32
C ASP A 25 18.31 12.89 13.39
N GLU A 26 18.83 13.95 12.77
CA GLU A 26 18.06 14.78 11.83
C GLU A 26 17.86 14.05 10.50
N ARG A 27 18.93 13.49 9.93
CA ARG A 27 18.87 12.71 8.69
C ARG A 27 18.06 11.42 8.86
N GLN A 28 18.17 10.76 10.01
CA GLN A 28 17.31 9.62 10.33
C GLN A 28 15.83 9.99 10.31
N ARG A 29 15.45 11.12 10.94
CA ARG A 29 14.08 11.65 10.91
C ARG A 29 13.62 12.03 9.49
N GLN A 30 14.49 12.69 8.72
CA GLN A 30 14.17 13.05 7.33
C GLN A 30 13.93 11.80 6.45
N LEU A 31 14.66 10.71 6.67
CA LEU A 31 14.46 9.46 5.92
C LEU A 31 13.15 8.77 6.31
N ALA A 32 12.81 8.73 7.60
CA ALA A 32 11.52 8.21 8.06
C ALA A 32 10.32 9.05 7.53
N ASP A 33 10.47 10.37 7.46
CA ASP A 33 9.46 11.24 6.84
C ASP A 33 9.31 10.95 5.33
N ARG A 34 10.41 10.66 4.63
CA ARG A 34 10.39 10.35 3.19
C ARG A 34 9.62 9.07 2.86
N SER A 35 9.70 8.02 3.67
CA SER A 35 8.91 6.79 3.42
C SER A 35 7.41 7.04 3.59
N THR A 36 7.03 7.79 4.63
CA THR A 36 5.62 8.20 4.83
C THR A 36 5.11 9.10 3.69
N ARG A 37 5.97 10.00 3.20
CA ARG A 37 5.66 10.84 2.03
C ARG A 37 5.57 10.04 0.74
N ALA A 38 6.37 8.98 0.57
CA ALA A 38 6.30 8.12 -0.60
C ALA A 38 4.92 7.45 -0.73
N TRP A 39 4.37 6.94 0.37
CA TRP A 39 3.00 6.44 0.41
C TRP A 39 1.98 7.52 0.03
N SER A 40 2.08 8.71 0.64
CA SER A 40 1.17 9.81 0.34
C SER A 40 1.22 10.24 -1.14
N ASN A 41 2.41 10.24 -1.74
CA ASN A 41 2.62 10.55 -3.15
C ASN A 41 2.08 9.45 -4.06
N LEU A 42 2.24 8.18 -3.70
CA LEU A 42 1.67 7.05 -4.45
C LEU A 42 0.15 7.12 -4.48
N VAL A 43 -0.48 7.42 -3.34
CA VAL A 43 -1.93 7.65 -3.25
C VAL A 43 -2.34 8.81 -4.15
N GLN A 44 -1.61 9.92 -4.10
CA GLN A 44 -1.91 11.10 -4.93
C GLN A 44 -1.76 10.78 -6.43
N LEU A 45 -0.71 10.06 -6.82
CA LEU A 45 -0.49 9.63 -8.21
C LEU A 45 -1.67 8.80 -8.73
N CYS A 46 -2.15 7.83 -7.95
CA CYS A 46 -3.30 7.01 -8.35
C CYS A 46 -4.56 7.86 -8.59
N ILE A 47 -4.75 8.92 -7.79
CA ILE A 47 -5.88 9.83 -7.91
C ILE A 47 -5.71 10.73 -9.14
N ASP A 48 -4.54 11.34 -9.31
CA ASP A 48 -4.24 12.28 -10.39
C ASP A 48 -4.35 11.61 -11.77
N GLU A 49 -3.86 10.37 -11.87
CA GLU A 49 -3.92 9.56 -13.09
C GLU A 49 -5.29 8.90 -13.32
N ASN A 50 -6.26 9.11 -12.40
CA ASN A 50 -7.56 8.43 -12.43
C ASN A 50 -7.42 6.91 -12.58
N ALA A 51 -6.52 6.29 -11.82
CA ALA A 51 -6.16 4.88 -11.98
C ALA A 51 -7.35 3.96 -11.72
N SER A 52 -7.50 2.92 -12.55
CA SER A 52 -8.56 1.91 -12.39
C SER A 52 -8.38 1.15 -11.07
N PHE A 53 -7.14 0.75 -10.77
CA PHE A 53 -6.78 0.10 -9.52
C PHE A 53 -5.29 0.27 -9.19
N LEU A 54 -4.96 -0.02 -7.94
CA LEU A 54 -3.60 -0.10 -7.41
C LEU A 54 -3.31 -1.55 -6.99
N VAL A 55 -2.14 -2.07 -7.35
CA VAL A 55 -1.58 -3.32 -6.83
C VAL A 55 -0.45 -3.00 -5.87
N LEU A 56 -0.54 -3.51 -4.64
CA LEU A 56 0.50 -3.52 -3.63
C LEU A 56 1.02 -4.96 -3.47
N ALA A 57 2.18 -5.25 -4.06
CA ALA A 57 2.67 -6.62 -4.25
C ALA A 57 3.62 -7.14 -3.15
N GLY A 58 3.42 -6.70 -1.90
CA GLY A 58 4.18 -7.17 -0.73
C GLY A 58 5.15 -6.14 -0.15
N ASP A 59 5.64 -6.48 1.05
CA ASP A 59 6.57 -5.69 1.87
C ASP A 59 6.11 -4.23 2.05
N ILE A 60 4.83 -4.07 2.40
CA ILE A 60 4.23 -2.76 2.70
C ILE A 60 4.83 -2.20 4.00
N PHE A 61 4.95 -3.04 5.02
CA PHE A 61 5.54 -2.66 6.31
C PHE A 61 6.91 -3.34 6.47
N ASP A 62 7.85 -2.67 7.14
CA ASP A 62 9.18 -3.22 7.42
C ASP A 62 9.15 -4.41 8.40
N ARG A 63 8.13 -4.44 9.25
CA ARG A 63 7.95 -5.44 10.31
C ARG A 63 6.50 -5.88 10.38
N ALA A 64 6.28 -7.09 10.89
CA ALA A 64 4.96 -7.67 11.10
C ALA A 64 4.05 -6.81 11.99
N ILE A 65 4.65 -6.05 12.92
CA ILE A 65 3.95 -5.05 13.75
C ILE A 65 4.56 -3.69 13.44
N ALA A 66 3.85 -2.90 12.64
CA ALA A 66 4.20 -1.50 12.39
C ALA A 66 3.67 -0.60 13.52
N GLU A 67 4.35 0.52 13.76
CA GLU A 67 3.89 1.61 14.63
C GLU A 67 2.45 2.04 14.30
N VAL A 68 1.65 2.30 15.34
CA VAL A 68 0.21 2.63 15.19
C VAL A 68 0.01 3.84 14.27
N GLY A 69 0.88 4.85 14.38
CA GLY A 69 0.82 6.03 13.51
C GLY A 69 1.01 5.70 12.04
N VAL A 70 1.87 4.73 11.72
CA VAL A 70 2.12 4.27 10.35
C VAL A 70 0.92 3.48 9.82
N GLN A 71 0.34 2.60 10.64
CA GLN A 71 -0.88 1.87 10.27
C GLN A 71 -2.05 2.82 9.98
N LEU A 72 -2.24 3.84 10.82
CA LEU A 72 -3.27 4.87 10.61
C LEU A 72 -3.03 5.68 9.34
N SER A 73 -1.77 6.03 9.04
CA SER A 73 -1.41 6.72 7.80
C SER A 73 -1.70 5.88 6.55
N PHE A 74 -1.34 4.59 6.60
CA PHE A 74 -1.66 3.63 5.55
C PHE A 74 -3.18 3.54 5.34
N HIS A 75 -3.95 3.34 6.42
CA HIS A 75 -5.40 3.23 6.38
C HIS A 75 -6.07 4.50 5.80
N ARG A 76 -5.62 5.69 6.19
CA ARG A 76 -6.10 6.96 5.61
C ARG A 76 -5.84 7.04 4.10
N GLY A 77 -4.69 6.56 3.63
CA GLY A 77 -4.39 6.49 2.20
C GLY A 77 -5.37 5.57 1.46
N LEU A 78 -5.68 4.41 2.03
CA LEU A 78 -6.68 3.48 1.47
C LEU A 78 -8.08 4.11 1.41
N GLN A 79 -8.48 4.88 2.44
CA GLN A 79 -9.74 5.62 2.46
C GLN A 79 -9.79 6.70 1.37
N ARG A 80 -8.70 7.44 1.15
CA ARG A 80 -8.63 8.42 0.05
C ARG A 80 -8.77 7.76 -1.33
N LEU A 81 -8.13 6.60 -1.52
CA LEU A 81 -8.28 5.79 -2.74
C LEU A 81 -9.73 5.32 -2.91
N ARG A 82 -10.39 4.90 -1.83
CA ARG A 82 -11.82 4.53 -1.83
C ARG A 82 -12.71 5.67 -2.29
N GLU A 83 -12.52 6.87 -1.74
CA GLU A 83 -13.27 8.08 -2.11
C GLU A 83 -13.09 8.43 -3.60
N ALA A 84 -11.88 8.19 -4.13
CA ALA A 84 -11.58 8.33 -5.55
C ALA A 84 -12.06 7.15 -6.41
N ASN A 85 -12.71 6.13 -5.84
CA ASN A 85 -13.15 4.87 -6.46
C ASN A 85 -12.02 3.96 -6.96
N VAL A 86 -10.79 4.10 -6.44
CA VAL A 86 -9.63 3.28 -6.83
C VAL A 86 -9.67 1.97 -6.03
N ARG A 87 -9.79 0.83 -6.72
CA ARG A 87 -9.68 -0.49 -6.10
C ARG A 87 -8.23 -0.75 -5.72
N VAL A 88 -7.99 -1.44 -4.61
CA VAL A 88 -6.63 -1.79 -4.16
C VAL A 88 -6.55 -3.29 -3.98
N PHE A 89 -5.51 -3.89 -4.55
CA PHE A 89 -5.20 -5.30 -4.42
C PHE A 89 -3.90 -5.45 -3.66
N VAL A 90 -3.91 -6.23 -2.57
CA VAL A 90 -2.79 -6.34 -1.63
C VAL A 90 -2.35 -7.77 -1.51
N SER A 91 -1.09 -8.04 -1.85
CA SER A 91 -0.36 -9.25 -1.44
C SER A 91 0.59 -8.88 -0.31
N HIS A 92 0.85 -9.86 0.57
CA HIS A 92 1.82 -9.72 1.66
C HIS A 92 3.15 -10.33 1.24
N GLY A 93 4.24 -9.74 1.73
CA GLY A 93 5.61 -10.22 1.53
C GLY A 93 6.15 -10.92 2.78
N ASN A 94 7.48 -11.01 2.88
CA ASN A 94 8.14 -11.64 4.01
C ASN A 94 8.33 -10.70 5.22
N HIS A 95 8.31 -9.38 5.02
CA HIS A 95 8.43 -8.39 6.11
C HIS A 95 7.11 -8.12 6.82
N ASP A 96 6.00 -8.24 6.09
CA ASP A 96 4.63 -8.06 6.57
C ASP A 96 3.80 -9.33 6.42
N PRO A 97 4.26 -10.50 6.90
CA PRO A 97 3.57 -11.75 6.67
C PRO A 97 2.15 -11.69 7.26
N LEU A 98 1.21 -12.37 6.59
CA LEU A 98 -0.09 -12.72 7.15
C LEU A 98 0.10 -13.71 8.32
N SER A 99 0.62 -13.20 9.42
CA SER A 99 0.83 -13.91 10.67
C SER A 99 -0.34 -13.67 11.61
N ALA A 100 -0.50 -14.54 12.60
CA ALA A 100 -1.50 -14.35 13.65
C ALA A 100 -1.32 -13.03 14.44
N ASP A 101 -0.13 -12.41 14.33
CA ASP A 101 0.27 -11.19 15.01
C ASP A 101 -0.01 -9.92 14.20
N PHE A 102 -0.34 -10.02 12.90
CA PHE A 102 -0.82 -8.86 12.14
C PHE A 102 -2.21 -8.44 12.66
N ARG A 103 -2.21 -7.39 13.47
CA ARG A 103 -3.40 -6.78 14.08
C ARG A 103 -3.60 -5.41 13.42
N PRO A 104 -4.38 -5.33 12.32
CA PRO A 104 -4.68 -4.03 11.76
C PRO A 104 -5.46 -3.21 12.79
N THR A 105 -5.09 -1.94 12.94
CA THR A 105 -5.75 -1.02 13.88
C THR A 105 -7.24 -0.83 13.53
N ASP A 106 -7.58 -0.89 12.24
CA ASP A 106 -8.94 -0.77 11.71
C ASP A 106 -9.22 -1.86 10.67
N ALA A 107 -10.51 -2.18 10.46
CA ALA A 107 -10.91 -3.06 9.36
C ALA A 107 -10.51 -2.46 8.00
N LEU A 108 -10.05 -3.29 7.06
CA LEU A 108 -9.72 -2.81 5.71
C LEU A 108 -10.97 -2.22 5.04
N PRO A 109 -10.85 -1.09 4.31
CA PRO A 109 -11.98 -0.53 3.57
C PRO A 109 -12.45 -1.45 2.44
N ASP A 110 -13.70 -1.29 2.01
CA ASP A 110 -14.38 -2.14 1.01
C ASP A 110 -13.78 -2.11 -0.43
N ASN A 111 -12.92 -1.12 -0.72
CA ASN A 111 -12.17 -1.05 -1.97
C ASN A 111 -10.91 -1.93 -1.96
N VAL A 112 -10.53 -2.50 -0.82
CA VAL A 112 -9.34 -3.31 -0.67
C VAL A 112 -9.68 -4.79 -0.77
N VAL A 113 -8.96 -5.49 -1.64
CA VAL A 113 -8.94 -6.93 -1.74
C VAL A 113 -7.57 -7.40 -1.28
N ARG A 114 -7.56 -8.31 -0.32
CA ARG A 114 -6.34 -8.92 0.20
C ARG A 114 -6.24 -10.34 -0.33
N PHE A 115 -5.10 -10.66 -0.93
CA PHE A 115 -4.76 -12.02 -1.33
C PHE A 115 -4.38 -12.84 -0.09
N GLU A 116 -4.90 -14.05 -0.01
CA GLU A 116 -4.65 -15.02 1.04
C GLU A 116 -3.48 -15.95 0.64
N PRO A 117 -2.72 -16.47 1.61
CA PRO A 117 -1.58 -17.33 1.31
C PRO A 117 -2.04 -18.70 0.81
N GLY A 118 -1.22 -19.32 -0.03
CA GLY A 118 -1.45 -20.67 -0.55
C GLY A 118 -1.58 -20.68 -2.07
N GLU A 119 -2.77 -21.01 -2.55
CA GLU A 119 -3.03 -21.15 -3.99
C GLU A 119 -3.21 -19.78 -4.67
N PRO A 120 -2.81 -19.64 -5.95
CA PRO A 120 -3.07 -18.43 -6.72
C PRO A 120 -4.56 -18.07 -6.74
N GLN A 121 -4.86 -16.80 -6.51
CA GLN A 121 -6.22 -16.26 -6.62
C GLN A 121 -6.26 -15.26 -7.77
N SER A 122 -7.47 -14.98 -8.27
CA SER A 122 -7.68 -13.94 -9.28
C SER A 122 -8.96 -13.18 -8.96
N HIS A 123 -8.93 -11.88 -9.21
CA HIS A 123 -10.06 -11.00 -8.99
C HIS A 123 -10.34 -10.16 -10.23
N GLU A 124 -11.60 -10.12 -10.63
CA GLU A 124 -12.05 -9.27 -11.72
C GLU A 124 -12.11 -7.80 -11.29
N VAL A 125 -11.66 -6.91 -12.17
CA VAL A 125 -11.80 -5.47 -12.03
C VAL A 125 -12.19 -4.84 -13.35
N THR A 126 -13.19 -3.97 -13.31
CA THR A 126 -13.62 -3.19 -14.47
C THR A 126 -12.79 -1.92 -14.57
N LEU A 127 -12.15 -1.72 -15.71
CA LEU A 127 -11.37 -0.53 -16.01
C LEU A 127 -12.29 0.69 -16.16
N ARG A 128 -11.76 1.88 -15.81
CA ARG A 128 -12.58 3.10 -15.71
C ARG A 128 -13.02 3.66 -17.06
N GLU A 129 -12.11 3.69 -18.04
CA GLU A 129 -12.34 4.38 -19.30
C GLU A 129 -12.97 3.43 -20.32
N SER A 130 -12.35 2.28 -20.61
CA SER A 130 -12.87 1.30 -21.58
C SER A 130 -14.07 0.52 -21.07
N ARG A 131 -14.25 0.41 -19.74
CA ARG A 131 -15.19 -0.54 -19.10
C ARG A 131 -14.90 -2.01 -19.39
N GLU A 132 -13.71 -2.32 -19.91
CA GLU A 132 -13.26 -3.71 -20.04
C GLU A 132 -13.01 -4.31 -18.66
N THR A 133 -13.22 -5.61 -18.53
CA THR A 133 -12.94 -6.33 -17.29
C THR A 133 -11.64 -7.11 -17.45
N VAL A 134 -10.72 -6.94 -16.52
CA VAL A 134 -9.43 -7.64 -16.46
C VAL A 134 -9.32 -8.44 -15.17
N LEU A 135 -8.44 -9.44 -15.18
CA LEU A 135 -8.08 -10.22 -14.00
C LEU A 135 -6.82 -9.65 -13.37
N VAL A 136 -6.85 -9.48 -12.05
CA VAL A 136 -5.71 -9.15 -11.19
C VAL A 136 -5.37 -10.33 -10.31
#